data_AF-A0A2D9H926-F1
#
_entry.id   AF-A0A2D9H926-F1
#
_cell.length_a   1.000
_cell.length_b   1.000
_cell.length_c   1.000
_cell.angle_alpha   90.00
_cell.angle_beta   90.00
_cell.angle_gamma   90.00
#
_symmetry.space_group_name_H-M   'P 1'
#
loop_
_entity.id
_entity.type
_entity.pdbx_description
1 polymer ?
#
loop_
_entity_poly.entity_id
_entity_poly.type
_entity_poly.pdbx_seq_one_letter_code
_entity_poly.pdbx_strand_id
1 'polypeptide(L)'
;MECKVFIDDFQLSLSNSILKGRDPNTVKRADRAALIEQYFQKYYRVKHNGKALTWKLNAVQPLYRENVLIIQFKKIPIRLRRGSKLTIKNMVMFEDFGSAQTNRTVVRIPSFNIDDGHPSTIRDHSISYTLGSPKK
;
A
#
# COMPACT_ATOMS: atom_id res chain seq x y z
N MET A 1 -2.19 -5.71 -8.30
CA MET A 1 -2.86 -4.94 -7.23
C MET A 1 -3.02 -3.52 -7.76
N GLU A 2 -4.15 -2.87 -7.50
CA GLU A 2 -4.44 -1.52 -7.99
C GLU A 2 -4.70 -0.59 -6.81
N CYS A 3 -4.10 0.61 -6.87
CA CYS A 3 -4.33 1.71 -5.95
C CYS A 3 -4.76 2.93 -6.76
N LYS A 4 -5.78 3.65 -6.29
CA LYS A 4 -6.22 4.91 -6.87
C LYS A 4 -6.07 6.00 -5.82
N VAL A 5 -5.43 7.09 -6.22
CA VAL A 5 -5.17 8.25 -5.36
C VAL A 5 -5.45 9.53 -6.14
N PHE A 6 -5.76 10.63 -5.46
CA PHE A 6 -5.78 11.92 -6.12
C PHE A 6 -4.35 12.38 -6.43
N ILE A 7 -4.13 12.99 -7.61
CA ILE A 7 -2.78 13.32 -8.10
C ILE A 7 -2.11 14.35 -7.21
N ASP A 8 -2.83 15.42 -6.87
CA ASP A 8 -2.40 16.51 -5.98
C ASP A 8 -2.05 16.03 -4.57
N ASP A 9 -2.95 15.28 -3.92
CA ASP A 9 -2.72 14.71 -2.59
C ASP A 9 -1.49 13.80 -2.58
N PHE A 10 -1.34 12.98 -3.63
CA PHE A 10 -0.20 12.08 -3.76
C PHE A 10 1.11 12.81 -4.04
N GLN A 11 1.10 13.86 -4.86
CA GLN A 11 2.27 14.71 -5.10
C GLN A 11 2.72 15.40 -3.81
N LEU A 12 1.78 15.96 -3.05
CA LEU A 12 2.07 16.59 -1.76
C LEU A 12 2.67 15.58 -0.77
N SER A 13 2.05 14.39 -0.66
CA SER A 13 2.56 13.34 0.22
C SER A 13 3.94 12.83 -0.21
N LEU A 14 4.20 12.65 -1.52
CA LEU A 14 5.53 12.31 -2.03
C LEU A 14 6.57 13.39 -1.71
N SER A 15 6.20 14.66 -1.88
CA SER A 15 7.03 15.81 -1.55
C SER A 15 7.46 15.76 -0.09
N ASN A 16 6.50 15.67 0.83
CA ASN A 16 6.74 15.71 2.27
C ASN A 16 7.50 14.47 2.75
N SER A 17 7.02 13.29 2.35
CA SER A 17 7.41 12.04 2.98
C SER A 17 8.65 11.36 2.37
N ILE A 18 8.97 11.66 1.12
CA ILE A 18 10.09 11.03 0.38
C ILE A 18 11.09 12.08 -0.13
N LEU A 19 10.60 13.18 -0.70
CA LEU A 19 11.45 14.18 -1.37
C LEU A 19 11.86 15.36 -0.47
N LYS A 20 11.50 15.35 0.82
CA LYS A 20 11.84 16.37 1.82
C LYS A 20 11.46 17.80 1.37
N GLY A 21 10.24 17.96 0.85
CA GLY A 21 9.67 19.23 0.42
C GLY A 21 10.01 19.64 -1.02
N ARG A 22 10.77 18.83 -1.78
CA ARG A 22 11.02 19.12 -3.21
C ARG A 22 9.83 18.71 -4.06
N ASP A 23 9.53 19.54 -5.07
CA ASP A 23 8.48 19.28 -6.05
C ASP A 23 8.74 17.96 -6.82
N PRO A 24 7.82 16.97 -6.77
CA PRO A 24 7.91 15.73 -7.52
C PRO A 24 8.08 15.91 -9.03
N ASN A 25 7.63 17.02 -9.60
CA ASN A 25 7.74 17.29 -11.04
C ASN A 25 9.18 17.54 -11.49
N THR A 26 10.06 17.94 -10.56
CA THR A 26 11.50 18.13 -10.82
C THR A 26 12.27 16.82 -11.00
N VAL A 27 11.64 15.70 -10.63
CA VAL A 27 12.25 14.37 -10.75
C VAL A 27 12.20 13.89 -12.19
N LYS A 28 13.35 13.41 -12.69
CA LYS A 28 13.46 12.78 -14.00
C LYS A 28 12.44 11.66 -14.15
N ARG A 29 11.82 11.58 -15.33
CA ARG A 29 10.77 10.59 -15.62
C ARG A 29 11.21 9.15 -15.32
N ALA A 30 12.48 8.82 -15.55
CA ALA A 30 13.05 7.50 -15.28
C ALA A 30 13.00 7.10 -13.79
N ASP A 31 13.11 8.07 -12.88
CA ASP A 31 13.21 7.82 -11.43
C ASP A 31 11.83 7.81 -10.74
N ARG A 32 10.79 8.29 -11.42
CA ARG A 32 9.43 8.38 -10.86
C ARG A 32 8.88 7.04 -10.40
N ALA A 33 9.20 5.96 -11.13
CA ALA A 33 8.78 4.61 -10.76
C ALA A 33 9.39 4.19 -9.41
N ALA A 34 10.69 4.43 -9.22
CA ALA A 34 11.40 4.11 -7.99
C ALA A 34 10.87 4.91 -6.80
N LEU A 35 10.49 6.18 -6.99
CA LEU A 35 9.88 7.00 -5.94
C LEU A 35 8.53 6.45 -5.46
N ILE A 36 7.66 6.03 -6.40
CA ILE A 36 6.38 5.41 -6.05
C ILE A 36 6.63 4.10 -5.27
N GLU A 37 7.55 3.25 -5.74
CA GLU A 37 7.93 2.03 -5.02
C GLU A 37 8.43 2.33 -3.60
N GLN A 38 9.32 3.31 -3.45
CA GLN A 38 9.87 3.73 -2.15
C GLN A 38 8.78 4.22 -1.20
N TYR A 39 7.85 5.04 -1.71
CA TYR A 39 6.71 5.53 -0.94
C TYR A 39 5.87 4.36 -0.42
N PHE A 40 5.45 3.44 -1.29
CA PHE A 40 4.63 2.29 -0.87
C PHE A 40 5.40 1.32 0.02
N GLN A 41 6.71 1.17 -0.17
CA GLN A 41 7.54 0.37 0.74
C GLN A 41 7.61 0.97 2.15
N LYS A 42 7.60 2.31 2.26
CA LYS A 42 7.59 3.03 3.54
C LYS A 42 6.21 2.96 4.22
N TYR A 43 5.14 3.16 3.46
CA TYR A 43 3.81 3.41 4.01
C TYR A 43 2.82 2.25 3.93
N TYR A 44 2.98 1.33 2.98
CA TYR A 44 2.10 0.17 2.84
C TYR A 44 2.90 -1.12 3.06
N ARG A 45 3.13 -1.48 4.32
CA ARG A 45 4.03 -2.59 4.67
C ARG A 45 3.26 -3.89 4.78
N VAL A 46 3.64 -4.89 3.98
CA VAL A 46 3.10 -6.24 4.09
C VAL A 46 4.22 -7.19 4.45
N LYS A 47 3.99 -8.03 5.47
CA LYS A 47 4.92 -9.07 5.91
C LYS A 47 4.22 -10.43 5.89
N HIS A 48 4.91 -11.43 5.35
CA HIS A 48 4.50 -12.84 5.43
C HIS A 48 5.54 -13.59 6.26
N ASN A 49 5.13 -14.20 7.38
CA ASN A 49 6.00 -14.89 8.33
C ASN A 49 7.23 -14.03 8.73
N GLY A 50 6.99 -12.74 9.01
CA GLY A 50 8.03 -11.78 9.38
C GLY A 50 8.83 -11.19 8.21
N LYS A 51 8.82 -11.82 7.02
CA LYS A 51 9.53 -11.32 5.84
C LYS A 51 8.72 -10.26 5.11
N ALA A 52 9.31 -9.09 4.88
CA ALA A 52 8.67 -8.00 4.14
C ALA A 52 8.51 -8.37 2.66
N LEU A 53 7.36 -8.05 2.10
CA LEU A 53 7.12 -8.09 0.67
C LEU A 53 7.56 -6.76 0.05
N THR A 54 8.12 -6.84 -1.16
CA THR A 54 8.61 -5.68 -1.89
C THR A 54 7.62 -5.29 -2.98
N TRP A 55 7.15 -4.06 -2.96
CA TRP A 55 6.30 -3.54 -4.03
C TRP A 55 7.12 -3.30 -5.27
N LYS A 56 6.60 -3.78 -6.41
CA LYS A 56 7.16 -3.49 -7.71
C LYS A 56 6.09 -2.91 -8.61
N LEU A 57 6.40 -1.76 -9.19
CA LEU A 57 5.50 -1.05 -10.06
C LEU A 57 5.34 -1.84 -11.37
N ASN A 58 4.10 -1.89 -11.86
CA ASN A 58 3.77 -2.47 -13.15
C ASN A 58 3.41 -1.36 -14.15
N ALA A 59 2.48 -0.49 -13.77
CA ALA A 59 2.03 0.61 -14.61
C ALA A 59 1.51 1.77 -13.75
N VAL A 60 1.53 2.96 -14.34
CA VAL A 60 0.93 4.17 -13.77
C VAL A 60 0.13 4.83 -14.88
N GLN A 61 -1.14 5.09 -14.61
CA GLN A 61 -2.06 5.73 -15.54
C GLN A 61 -2.68 6.96 -14.87
N PRO A 62 -2.29 8.18 -15.28
CA PRO A 62 -2.96 9.39 -14.85
C PRO A 62 -4.27 9.58 -15.63
N LEU A 63 -5.32 9.94 -14.92
CA LEU A 63 -6.61 10.39 -15.41
C LEU A 63 -6.75 11.87 -15.01
N TYR A 64 -6.13 12.75 -15.81
CA TYR A 64 -5.94 14.16 -15.46
C TYR A 64 -7.25 14.93 -15.32
N ARG A 65 -8.29 14.58 -16.09
CA ARG A 65 -9.60 15.26 -16.02
C ARG A 65 -10.29 15.00 -14.69
N GLU A 66 -10.02 13.84 -14.10
CA GLU A 66 -10.62 13.35 -12.85
C GLU A 66 -9.71 13.59 -11.64
N ASN A 67 -8.52 14.18 -11.83
CA ASN A 67 -7.48 14.32 -10.81
C ASN A 67 -7.08 12.96 -10.18
N VAL A 68 -7.17 11.84 -10.91
CA VAL A 68 -6.90 10.50 -10.37
C VAL A 68 -5.63 9.90 -10.94
N LEU A 69 -4.80 9.31 -10.09
CA LEU A 69 -3.68 8.46 -10.46
C LEU A 69 -4.01 7.00 -10.18
N ILE A 70 -4.02 6.17 -11.21
CA ILE A 70 -4.13 4.72 -11.07
C ILE A 70 -2.71 4.13 -11.04
N ILE A 71 -2.38 3.45 -9.94
CA ILE A 71 -1.08 2.82 -9.72
C ILE A 71 -1.29 1.31 -9.67
N GLN A 72 -0.64 0.60 -10.57
CA GLN A 72 -0.69 -0.85 -10.65
C GLN A 72 0.64 -1.46 -10.22
N PHE A 73 0.57 -2.43 -9.31
CA PHE A 73 1.72 -3.19 -8.84
C PHE A 73 1.70 -4.62 -9.40
N LYS A 74 2.90 -5.15 -9.65
CA LYS A 74 3.12 -6.55 -10.03
C LYS A 74 2.49 -7.46 -8.97
N LYS A 75 1.90 -8.56 -9.43
CA LYS A 75 1.36 -9.59 -8.53
C LYS A 75 2.53 -10.29 -7.85
N ILE A 76 2.47 -10.42 -6.52
CA ILE A 76 3.45 -11.15 -5.72
C ILE A 76 2.81 -12.49 -5.35
N PRO A 77 3.25 -13.62 -5.93
CA PRO A 77 2.71 -14.92 -5.57
C PRO A 77 3.20 -15.29 -4.16
N ILE A 78 2.26 -15.61 -3.27
CA ILE A 78 2.57 -16.07 -1.92
C ILE A 78 1.80 -17.35 -1.67
N ARG A 79 2.51 -18.40 -1.25
CA ARG A 79 1.89 -19.63 -0.80
C ARG A 79 1.58 -19.52 0.68
N LEU A 80 0.30 -19.38 1.00
CA LEU A 80 -0.21 -19.39 2.35
C LEU A 80 -0.37 -20.84 2.82
N ARG A 81 0.07 -21.14 4.04
CA ARG A 81 -0.12 -22.44 4.69
C ARG A 81 -0.75 -22.21 6.06
N ARG A 82 -1.32 -23.27 6.64
CA ARG A 82 -1.80 -23.21 8.03
C ARG A 82 -0.67 -22.75 8.97
N GLY A 83 -0.98 -21.82 9.86
CA GLY A 83 -0.01 -21.18 10.75
C GLY A 83 0.77 -20.02 10.12
N SER A 84 0.62 -19.75 8.82
CA SER A 84 1.18 -18.54 8.22
C SER A 84 0.61 -17.28 8.88
N LYS A 85 1.49 -16.33 9.15
CA LYS A 85 1.15 -15.01 9.66
C LYS A 85 1.29 -13.98 8.55
N LEU A 86 0.23 -13.22 8.32
CA LEU A 86 0.24 -12.10 7.41
C LEU A 86 0.00 -10.81 8.20
N THR A 87 0.94 -9.88 8.13
CA THR A 87 0.83 -8.57 8.78
C THR A 87 0.78 -7.50 7.72
N ILE A 88 -0.26 -6.68 7.74
CA ILE A 88 -0.45 -5.55 6.84
C ILE A 88 -0.52 -4.28 7.68
N LYS A 89 0.33 -3.30 7.39
CA LYS A 89 0.28 -1.96 7.98
C LYS A 89 0.10 -0.94 6.86
N ASN A 90 -0.99 -0.19 6.90
CA ASN A 90 -1.29 0.85 5.92
C ASN A 90 -1.27 2.22 6.57
N MET A 91 -0.27 3.02 6.18
CA MET A 91 -0.10 4.41 6.59
C MET A 91 -0.04 5.33 5.35
N VAL A 92 -0.46 4.86 4.18
CA VAL A 92 -0.47 5.67 2.95
C VAL A 92 -1.29 6.92 3.22
N MET A 93 -0.66 8.08 3.07
CA MET A 93 -1.24 9.41 3.29
C MET A 93 -1.69 9.73 4.74
N PHE A 94 -1.75 8.75 5.65
CA PHE A 94 -2.17 8.97 7.04
C PHE A 94 -1.23 9.88 7.83
N GLU A 95 0.09 9.78 7.61
CA GLU A 95 1.06 10.67 8.28
C GLU A 95 0.89 12.13 7.83
N ASP A 96 0.54 12.37 6.57
CA ASP A 96 0.49 13.71 5.99
C ASP A 96 -0.88 14.38 6.16
N PHE A 97 -1.97 13.62 6.23
CA PHE A 97 -3.34 14.16 6.23
C PHE A 97 -4.19 13.71 7.44
N GLY A 98 -3.64 12.89 8.33
CA GLY A 98 -4.34 12.38 9.50
C GLY A 98 -5.47 11.38 9.17
N SER A 99 -6.25 11.02 10.19
CA SER A 99 -7.35 10.05 10.10
C SER A 99 -8.63 10.61 9.47
N ALA A 100 -8.72 11.93 9.29
CA ALA A 100 -9.90 12.63 8.79
C ALA A 100 -9.98 12.71 7.26
N GLN A 101 -9.22 11.89 6.52
CA GLN A 101 -9.28 11.87 5.06
C GLN A 101 -10.70 11.52 4.57
N THR A 102 -11.43 12.54 4.12
CA THR A 102 -12.68 12.46 3.34
C THR A 102 -12.43 11.99 1.91
N ASN A 103 -11.18 12.01 1.44
CA ASN A 103 -10.78 11.50 0.15
C ASN A 103 -10.57 9.99 0.26
N ARG A 104 -11.50 9.22 -0.32
CA ARG A 104 -11.48 7.74 -0.38
C ARG A 104 -10.20 7.23 -1.03
N THR A 105 -9.13 7.07 -0.26
CA THR A 105 -7.97 6.26 -0.65
C THR A 105 -8.41 4.79 -0.63
N VAL A 106 -9.04 4.31 -1.71
CA VAL A 106 -9.44 2.91 -1.86
C VAL A 106 -8.19 2.11 -2.24
N VAL A 107 -7.35 1.79 -1.25
CA VAL A 107 -6.41 0.68 -1.40
C VAL A 107 -7.26 -0.59 -1.36
N ARG A 108 -7.53 -1.19 -2.52
CA ARG A 108 -8.07 -2.55 -2.56
C ARG A 108 -7.00 -3.48 -2.00
N ILE A 109 -7.08 -3.74 -0.68
CA ILE A 109 -6.38 -4.84 -0.04
C ILE A 109 -6.69 -6.07 -0.89
N PRO A 110 -5.66 -6.81 -1.36
CA PRO A 110 -5.88 -7.91 -2.28
C PRO A 110 -6.92 -8.85 -1.65
N SER A 111 -7.90 -9.28 -2.45
CA SER A 111 -8.79 -10.36 -2.06
C SER A 111 -7.93 -11.58 -1.82
N PHE A 112 -7.66 -11.87 -0.55
CA PHE A 112 -7.14 -13.17 -0.20
C PHE A 112 -8.35 -14.11 -0.29
N ASN A 113 -8.34 -15.04 -1.25
CA ASN A 113 -9.26 -16.18 -1.19
C ASN A 113 -8.85 -16.98 0.05
N ILE A 114 -9.57 -16.73 1.14
CA ILE A 114 -9.36 -17.34 2.43
C ILE A 114 -10.69 -18.03 2.74
N ASP A 115 -10.70 -19.35 2.61
CA ASP A 115 -11.89 -20.19 2.80
C ASP A 115 -12.14 -20.52 4.29
N ASP A 116 -11.27 -20.09 5.21
CA ASP A 116 -11.31 -20.43 6.64
C ASP A 116 -11.42 -19.18 7.54
N GLY A 117 -12.21 -19.27 8.61
CA GLY A 117 -12.32 -18.22 9.62
C GLY A 117 -11.00 -17.98 10.37
N HIS A 118 -10.59 -16.71 10.53
CA HIS A 118 -9.29 -16.36 11.10
C HIS A 118 -9.38 -15.27 12.18
N PRO A 119 -8.61 -15.40 13.28
CA PRO A 119 -8.46 -14.32 14.23
C PRO A 119 -7.64 -13.18 13.61
N SER A 120 -8.25 -12.00 13.55
CA SER A 120 -7.59 -10.75 13.16
C SER A 120 -7.43 -9.84 14.37
N THR A 121 -6.25 -9.24 14.54
CA THR A 121 -6.05 -8.15 15.51
C THR A 121 -5.84 -6.85 14.76
N ILE A 122 -6.63 -5.83 15.11
CA ILE A 122 -6.52 -4.48 14.57
C ILE A 122 -5.93 -3.59 15.67
N ARG A 123 -4.77 -2.99 15.42
CA ARG A 123 -4.12 -2.04 16.32
C ARG A 123 -3.24 -1.09 15.52
N ASP A 124 -3.31 0.22 15.78
CA ASP A 124 -2.41 1.25 15.22
C ASP A 124 -2.20 1.13 13.70
N HIS A 125 -3.30 1.17 12.93
CA HIS A 125 -3.33 1.04 11.46
C HIS A 125 -2.71 -0.26 10.91
N SER A 126 -2.54 -1.25 11.78
CA SER A 126 -2.00 -2.56 11.45
C SER A 126 -3.08 -3.61 11.64
N ILE A 127 -3.19 -4.49 10.65
CA ILE A 127 -4.05 -5.68 10.70
C ILE A 127 -3.14 -6.89 10.59
N SER A 128 -3.24 -7.81 11.55
CA SER A 128 -2.54 -9.09 11.50
C SER A 128 -3.53 -10.23 11.41
N TYR A 129 -3.28 -11.15 10.48
CA TYR A 129 -4.06 -12.36 10.27
C TYR A 129 -3.19 -13.58 10.62
N THR A 130 -3.76 -14.55 11.34
CA THR A 130 -3.18 -15.89 11.49
C THR A 130 -4.08 -16.88 10.76
N LEU A 131 -3.55 -17.58 9.76
CA LEU A 131 -4.33 -18.47 8.92
C LEU A 131 -4.52 -19.84 9.57
N GLY A 132 -5.77 -20.22 9.78
CA GLY A 132 -6.23 -21.49 10.35
C GLY A 132 -6.10 -21.50 11.87
N SER A 133 -7.23 -21.49 12.57
CA SER A 133 -7.23 -21.68 14.03
C SER A 133 -6.55 -23.00 14.41
N PRO A 134 -5.81 -23.08 15.52
CA PRO A 134 -5.64 -24.37 16.18
C PRO A 134 -7.04 -24.90 16.46
N LYS A 135 -7.37 -26.11 15.99
CA LYS A 135 -8.53 -26.80 16.56
C LYS A 135 -8.14 -27.02 18.03
N LYS A 136 -8.94 -26.49 18.95
CA LYS A 136 -8.84 -26.84 20.37
C LYS A 136 -8.95 -28.35 20.52
#